data_AF-A0A9N9SEV1-F1
#
_entry.id   AF-A0A9N9SEV1-F1
#
_cell.length_a   1.000
_cell.length_b   1.000
_cell.length_c   1.000
_cell.angle_alpha   90.00
_cell.angle_beta   90.00
_cell.angle_gamma   90.00
#
_symmetry.space_group_name_H-M   'P 1'
#
loop_
_entity.id
_entity.type
_entity.pdbx_description
1 polymer ?
#
loop_
_entity_poly.entity_id
_entity_poly.type
_entity_poly.pdbx_seq_one_letter_code
_entity_poly.pdbx_strand_id
1 'polypeptide(L)'
;MSVSQDVTYQKAVELVGSQNNTDATTAYSMAGMLPMSIANHTVERYFIICGVLPGDYASHHGAGKFELATLQTDFKTICTDYLEELEADTRSYAADFCSKVIYEVGPESRKGDKKTDKVWKLRFMYKASTGALDVSTLFIATYRDAAYGSNFPPNKSMCVTVKQARLLAMDVFDRLATYALKLPNSLVLLTPLAGSIFSTDDIAKIAQDIGVTPIQVLCAINNSCQSGGRSLSDSAEAAKISCSDLFRTLQTGLCSHFISTVHAVSKQ
;
A
#
# COMPACT_ATOMS: atom_id res chain seq x y z
N MET A 1 -13.82 5.51 5.90
CA MET A 1 -14.59 5.62 7.16
C MET A 1 -13.87 4.75 8.18
N SER A 2 -13.24 5.33 9.20
CA SER A 2 -12.66 4.57 10.30
C SER A 2 -13.68 4.48 11.43
N VAL A 3 -14.30 3.32 11.62
CA VAL A 3 -15.17 3.09 12.77
C VAL A 3 -14.66 1.83 13.46
N SER A 4 -13.50 1.95 14.10
CA SER A 4 -13.23 1.16 15.30
C SER A 4 -13.78 1.97 16.46
N GLN A 5 -15.08 1.89 16.71
CA GLN A 5 -15.60 2.36 17.99
C GLN A 5 -15.08 1.40 19.06
N ASP A 6 -14.26 1.90 19.98
CA ASP A 6 -13.82 1.13 21.13
C ASP A 6 -15.09 0.64 21.88
N VAL A 7 -15.29 -0.67 21.90
CA VAL A 7 -16.45 -1.29 22.56
C VAL A 7 -16.25 -1.17 24.06
N THR A 8 -17.18 -0.50 24.74
CA THR A 8 -17.16 -0.40 26.21
C THR A 8 -17.48 -1.74 26.84
N TYR A 9 -17.04 -1.94 28.08
CA TYR A 9 -17.32 -3.16 28.84
C TYR A 9 -18.83 -3.45 28.93
N GLN A 10 -19.65 -2.43 29.19
CA GLN A 10 -21.10 -2.59 29.29
C GLN A 10 -21.71 -3.10 27.98
N LYS A 11 -21.31 -2.51 26.84
CA LYS A 11 -21.76 -2.95 25.51
C LYS A 11 -21.28 -4.37 25.20
N ALA A 12 -20.10 -4.76 25.67
CA ALA A 12 -19.60 -6.12 25.51
C ALA A 12 -20.43 -7.15 26.28
N VAL A 13 -20.78 -6.86 27.54
CA VAL A 13 -21.62 -7.72 28.39
C VAL A 13 -23.01 -7.92 27.79
N GLU A 14 -23.58 -6.85 27.23
CA GLU A 14 -24.85 -6.89 26.50
C GLU A 14 -24.76 -7.75 25.23
N LEU A 15 -23.71 -7.59 24.43
CA LEU A 15 -23.51 -8.32 23.18
C LEU A 15 -23.33 -9.83 23.38
N VAL A 16 -22.71 -10.25 24.48
CA VAL A 16 -22.52 -11.67 24.81
C VAL A 16 -23.72 -12.28 25.54
N GLY A 17 -24.80 -11.51 25.77
CA GLY A 17 -26.05 -12.01 26.32
C GLY A 17 -25.99 -12.38 27.81
N SER A 18 -25.04 -11.85 28.58
CA SER A 18 -24.91 -12.18 30.01
C SER A 18 -25.88 -11.36 30.85
N GLN A 19 -26.79 -12.02 31.58
CA GLN A 19 -27.80 -11.34 32.42
C GLN A 19 -27.34 -11.05 33.86
N ASN A 20 -26.21 -11.62 34.32
CA ASN A 20 -25.67 -11.40 35.65
C ASN A 20 -24.38 -10.55 35.61
N ASN A 21 -24.53 -9.25 35.84
CA ASN A 21 -23.45 -8.25 35.77
C ASN A 21 -22.30 -8.52 36.79
N THR A 22 -22.62 -9.09 37.96
CA THR A 22 -21.66 -9.30 39.05
C THR A 22 -20.61 -10.38 38.75
N ASP A 23 -21.01 -11.48 38.12
CA ASP A 23 -20.11 -12.59 37.76
C ASP A 23 -19.19 -12.21 36.60
N ALA A 24 -19.72 -11.49 35.61
CA ALA A 24 -18.97 -10.97 34.48
C ALA A 24 -17.90 -9.94 34.91
N THR A 25 -18.20 -9.10 35.91
CA THR A 25 -17.28 -8.07 36.41
C THR A 25 -16.10 -8.71 37.14
N THR A 26 -16.38 -9.73 37.94
CA THR A 26 -15.38 -10.49 38.70
C THR A 26 -14.46 -11.27 37.75
N ALA A 27 -15.01 -11.96 36.75
CA ALA A 27 -14.24 -12.67 35.74
C ALA A 27 -13.35 -11.73 34.90
N TYR A 28 -13.87 -10.58 34.48
CA TYR A 28 -13.12 -9.58 33.72
C TYR A 28 -11.93 -9.00 34.51
N SER A 29 -12.16 -8.72 35.80
CA SER A 29 -11.11 -8.17 36.68
C SER A 29 -9.99 -9.18 36.93
N MET A 30 -10.30 -10.47 37.08
CA MET A 30 -9.30 -11.52 37.27
C MET A 30 -8.47 -11.81 36.00
N ALA A 31 -9.06 -11.63 34.81
CA ALA A 31 -8.38 -11.86 33.53
C ALA A 31 -7.44 -10.71 33.10
N GLY A 32 -7.53 -9.54 33.74
CA GLY A 32 -6.78 -8.33 33.38
C GLY A 32 -5.34 -8.28 33.90
N MET A 33 -4.90 -9.27 34.69
CA MET A 33 -3.54 -9.31 35.22
C MET A 33 -2.54 -9.79 34.16
N LEU A 34 -1.45 -9.04 33.97
CA LEU A 34 -0.34 -9.48 33.15
C LEU A 34 0.30 -10.74 33.77
N PRO A 35 0.53 -11.81 32.98
CA PRO A 35 1.36 -12.92 33.41
C PRO A 35 2.71 -12.44 33.93
N MET A 36 3.25 -13.09 34.97
CA MET A 36 4.52 -12.72 35.60
C MET A 36 5.70 -12.60 34.60
N SER A 37 5.70 -13.43 33.55
CA SER A 37 6.70 -13.40 32.48
C SER A 37 6.73 -12.10 31.69
N ILE A 38 5.63 -11.34 31.71
CA ILE A 38 5.50 -10.05 31.02
C ILE A 38 5.12 -8.91 31.97
N ALA A 39 5.28 -9.10 33.29
CA ALA A 39 4.91 -8.11 34.30
C ALA A 39 5.62 -6.75 34.14
N ASN A 40 6.79 -6.73 33.51
CA ASN A 40 7.54 -5.49 33.24
C ASN A 40 7.11 -4.77 31.93
N HIS A 41 6.15 -5.31 31.17
CA HIS A 41 5.67 -4.70 29.93
C HIS A 41 4.57 -3.67 30.25
N THR A 42 4.53 -2.58 29.47
CA THR A 42 3.45 -1.59 29.54
C THR A 42 2.33 -1.97 28.57
N VAL A 43 1.09 -2.04 29.06
CA VAL A 43 -0.08 -2.22 28.20
C VAL A 43 -0.41 -0.90 27.50
N GLU A 44 -0.27 -0.85 26.16
CA GLU A 44 -0.55 0.35 25.36
C GLU A 44 -2.06 0.58 25.17
N ARG A 45 -2.84 -0.51 24.99
CA ARG A 45 -4.29 -0.44 24.76
C ARG A 45 -4.99 -1.73 25.15
N TYR A 46 -6.24 -1.63 25.61
CA TYR A 46 -7.13 -2.76 25.85
C TYR A 46 -8.16 -2.88 24.73
N PHE A 47 -8.36 -4.10 24.23
CA PHE A 47 -9.41 -4.41 23.26
C PHE A 47 -10.39 -5.40 23.89
N ILE A 48 -11.69 -5.16 23.71
CA ILE A 48 -12.72 -6.13 24.09
C ILE A 48 -13.23 -6.80 22.81
N ILE A 49 -13.05 -8.12 22.71
CA ILE A 49 -13.44 -8.91 21.54
C ILE A 49 -14.80 -9.55 21.81
N CYS A 50 -15.85 -9.02 21.19
CA CYS A 50 -17.23 -9.49 21.39
C CYS A 50 -17.73 -10.47 20.32
N GLY A 51 -16.86 -10.82 19.36
CA GLY A 51 -17.30 -11.43 18.11
C GLY A 51 -18.04 -10.42 17.23
N VAL A 52 -18.10 -10.72 15.93
CA VAL A 52 -18.85 -9.93 14.95
C VAL A 52 -19.50 -10.91 13.97
N LEU A 53 -20.70 -10.60 13.50
CA LEU A 53 -21.34 -11.44 12.48
C LEU A 53 -20.52 -11.37 11.18
N PRO A 54 -20.28 -12.48 10.46
CA PRO A 54 -19.55 -12.44 9.19
C PRO A 54 -20.16 -11.48 8.17
N GLY A 55 -21.49 -11.34 8.14
CA GLY A 55 -22.20 -10.39 7.28
C GLY A 55 -21.91 -8.93 7.66
N ASP A 56 -21.89 -8.62 8.95
CA ASP A 56 -21.53 -7.28 9.45
C ASP A 56 -20.04 -7.00 9.24
N TYR A 57 -19.19 -8.00 9.42
CA TYR A 57 -17.77 -7.86 9.09
C TYR A 57 -17.59 -7.55 7.61
N ALA A 58 -18.26 -8.29 6.73
CA ALA A 58 -18.20 -8.07 5.29
C ALA A 58 -18.82 -6.72 4.88
N SER A 59 -19.83 -6.21 5.57
CA SER A 59 -20.42 -4.90 5.26
C SER A 59 -19.57 -3.73 5.78
N HIS A 60 -18.98 -3.85 6.97
CA HIS A 60 -18.16 -2.80 7.59
C HIS A 60 -16.71 -2.79 7.10
N HIS A 61 -16.14 -3.96 6.84
CA HIS A 61 -14.76 -4.15 6.39
C HIS A 61 -14.63 -4.63 4.95
N GLY A 62 -15.75 -4.93 4.29
CA GLY A 62 -15.78 -5.06 2.83
C GLY A 62 -15.20 -3.78 2.26
N ALA A 63 -14.16 -3.92 1.43
CA ALA A 63 -13.52 -2.77 0.82
C ALA A 63 -14.59 -1.96 0.09
N GLY A 64 -14.95 -0.78 0.63
CA GLY A 64 -15.65 0.23 -0.15
C GLY A 64 -14.87 0.38 -1.45
N LYS A 65 -15.55 0.32 -2.61
CA LYS A 65 -14.91 0.26 -3.93
C LYS A 65 -13.87 1.38 -4.04
N PHE A 66 -12.61 1.04 -3.82
CA PHE A 66 -11.50 1.91 -4.12
C PHE A 66 -11.33 1.83 -5.64
N GLU A 67 -11.72 2.90 -6.32
CA GLU A 67 -11.64 2.98 -7.78
C GLU A 67 -10.31 3.65 -8.16
N LEU A 68 -9.31 2.82 -8.46
CA LEU A 68 -7.99 3.29 -8.91
C LEU A 68 -8.12 4.19 -10.14
N ALA A 69 -9.03 3.86 -11.08
CA ALA A 69 -9.28 4.64 -12.29
C ALA A 69 -9.73 6.08 -11.98
N THR A 70 -10.60 6.25 -10.97
CA THR A 70 -11.04 7.57 -10.50
C THR A 70 -9.88 8.33 -9.88
N LEU A 71 -9.07 7.67 -9.05
CA LEU A 71 -7.87 8.27 -8.47
C LEU A 71 -6.87 8.73 -9.55
N GLN A 72 -6.64 7.92 -10.59
CA GLN A 72 -5.76 8.24 -11.71
C GLN A 72 -6.29 9.44 -12.52
N THR A 73 -7.60 9.48 -12.77
CA THR A 73 -8.27 10.58 -13.47
C THR A 73 -8.15 11.89 -12.69
N ASP A 74 -8.42 11.85 -11.39
CA ASP A 74 -8.26 13.01 -10.51
C ASP A 74 -6.80 13.46 -10.46
N PHE A 75 -5.86 12.52 -10.37
CA PHE A 75 -4.44 12.84 -10.33
C PHE A 75 -3.93 13.48 -11.62
N LYS A 76 -4.47 13.11 -12.80
CA LYS A 76 -4.15 13.77 -14.07
C LYS A 76 -4.43 15.28 -14.06
N THR A 77 -5.40 15.74 -13.26
CA THR A 77 -5.67 17.19 -13.10
C THR A 77 -4.54 17.94 -12.38
N ILE A 78 -3.75 17.22 -11.57
CA ILE A 78 -2.62 17.76 -10.82
C ILE A 78 -1.30 17.54 -11.57
N CYS A 79 -1.10 16.34 -12.12
CA CYS A 79 0.05 15.94 -12.92
C CYS A 79 -0.39 15.73 -14.37
N THR A 80 -0.28 16.77 -15.20
CA THR A 80 -0.93 16.81 -16.52
C THR A 80 -0.41 15.77 -17.51
N ASP A 81 0.84 15.34 -17.37
CA ASP A 81 1.48 14.31 -18.19
C ASP A 81 1.32 12.89 -17.62
N TYR A 82 0.52 12.72 -16.55
CA TYR A 82 0.44 11.46 -15.81
C TYR A 82 0.09 10.25 -16.69
N LEU A 83 -0.89 10.37 -17.59
CA LEU A 83 -1.33 9.26 -18.47
C LEU A 83 -0.67 9.28 -19.86
N GLU A 84 0.29 10.18 -20.08
CA GLU A 84 0.94 10.31 -21.38
C GLU A 84 2.09 9.28 -21.51
N GLU A 85 2.46 8.97 -22.75
CA GLU A 85 3.60 8.09 -23.03
C GLU A 85 4.92 8.76 -22.66
N LEU A 86 5.90 7.95 -22.25
CA LEU A 86 7.22 8.45 -21.86
C LEU A 86 8.13 8.57 -23.08
N GLU A 87 8.77 9.73 -23.23
CA GLU A 87 9.68 10.04 -24.33
C GLU A 87 11.07 10.41 -23.79
N ALA A 88 12.12 10.11 -24.57
CA ALA A 88 13.51 10.30 -24.16
C ALA A 88 13.88 11.78 -23.93
N ASP A 89 13.40 12.65 -24.81
CA ASP A 89 13.82 14.06 -24.89
C ASP A 89 12.84 15.02 -24.22
N THR A 90 11.78 14.49 -23.59
CA THR A 90 10.71 15.27 -22.96
C THR A 90 10.76 15.11 -21.44
N ARG A 91 10.82 16.23 -20.72
CA ARG A 91 10.76 16.20 -19.24
C ARG A 91 9.38 15.72 -18.79
N SER A 92 9.35 14.65 -17.99
CA SER A 92 8.12 14.15 -17.37
C SER A 92 8.03 14.51 -15.88
N TYR A 93 6.93 15.15 -15.50
CA TYR A 93 6.57 15.38 -14.09
C TYR A 93 6.09 14.09 -13.44
N ALA A 94 5.42 13.21 -14.20
CA ALA A 94 4.99 11.91 -13.72
C ALA A 94 6.18 11.05 -13.28
N ALA A 95 7.26 11.03 -14.07
CA ALA A 95 8.49 10.31 -13.74
C ALA A 95 9.18 10.88 -12.48
N ASP A 96 9.24 12.21 -12.34
CA ASP A 96 9.79 12.86 -11.14
C ASP A 96 8.93 12.57 -9.90
N PHE A 97 7.60 12.66 -10.02
CA PHE A 97 6.66 12.26 -8.98
C PHE A 97 6.89 10.80 -8.54
N CYS A 98 7.01 9.89 -9.51
CA CYS A 98 7.28 8.48 -9.26
C CYS A 98 8.57 8.29 -8.45
N SER A 99 9.66 8.94 -8.88
CA SER A 99 10.94 8.92 -8.18
C SER A 99 10.82 9.41 -6.73
N LYS A 100 10.20 10.59 -6.53
CA LYS A 100 9.98 11.17 -5.20
C LYS A 100 9.18 10.24 -4.29
N VAL A 101 8.11 9.63 -4.81
CA VAL A 101 7.27 8.75 -3.99
C VAL A 101 7.98 7.46 -3.62
N ILE A 102 8.68 6.82 -4.57
CA ILE A 102 9.31 5.51 -4.36
C ILE A 102 10.55 5.62 -3.48
N TYR A 103 11.40 6.62 -3.72
CA TYR A 103 12.73 6.71 -3.10
C TYR A 103 12.77 7.63 -1.88
N GLU A 104 11.84 8.57 -1.72
CA GLU A 104 11.84 9.54 -0.62
C GLU A 104 10.62 9.36 0.30
N VAL A 105 9.42 9.65 -0.19
CA VAL A 105 8.19 9.63 0.62
C VAL A 105 7.93 8.24 1.21
N GLY A 106 8.07 7.19 0.40
CA GLY A 106 7.85 5.82 0.83
C GLY A 106 8.74 5.40 2.00
N PRO A 107 10.07 5.51 1.89
CA PRO A 107 10.99 5.27 3.00
C PRO A 107 10.76 6.17 4.22
N GLU A 108 10.57 7.47 4.03
CA GLU A 108 10.37 8.42 5.13
C GLU A 108 9.07 8.21 5.91
N SER A 109 8.02 7.73 5.24
CA SER A 109 6.76 7.40 5.91
C SER A 109 6.89 6.21 6.87
N ARG A 110 7.93 5.38 6.70
CA ARG A 110 8.25 4.25 7.59
C ARG A 110 9.24 4.63 8.69
N LYS A 111 10.00 5.71 8.50
CA LYS A 111 11.00 6.22 9.46
C LYS A 111 10.37 7.29 10.34
N GLY A 112 9.80 6.92 11.49
CA GLY A 112 9.32 7.91 12.45
C GLY A 112 8.73 7.29 13.71
N ASP A 113 8.86 8.01 14.83
CA ASP A 113 8.09 7.74 16.04
C ASP A 113 6.60 7.86 15.73
N LYS A 114 5.79 6.89 16.17
CA LYS A 114 4.34 6.80 15.93
C LYS A 114 3.51 7.98 16.48
N LYS A 115 4.14 9.05 16.97
CA LYS A 115 3.51 10.12 17.76
C LYS A 115 3.00 11.30 16.93
N THR A 116 3.44 11.49 15.68
CA THR A 116 3.01 12.65 14.87
C THR A 116 2.80 12.28 13.40
N ASP A 117 1.64 12.67 12.86
CA ASP A 117 1.34 12.53 11.44
C ASP A 117 2.25 13.41 10.56
N LYS A 118 2.58 12.90 9.36
CA LYS A 118 3.43 13.58 8.39
C LYS A 118 2.65 13.90 7.12
N VAL A 119 3.00 15.03 6.50
CA VAL A 119 2.48 15.45 5.20
C VAL A 119 3.64 15.88 4.29
N TRP A 120 3.66 15.36 3.08
CA TRP A 120 4.54 15.82 2.01
C TRP A 120 3.76 16.67 1.02
N LYS A 121 4.36 17.76 0.54
CA LYS A 121 3.75 18.71 -0.39
C LYS A 121 4.55 18.73 -1.69
N LEU A 122 3.95 18.25 -2.77
CA LEU A 122 4.54 18.23 -4.10
C LEU A 122 3.87 19.31 -4.95
N ARG A 123 4.66 20.14 -5.63
CA ARG A 123 4.17 21.23 -6.47
C ARG A 123 4.55 20.98 -7.92
N PHE A 124 3.55 20.96 -8.78
CA PHE A 124 3.67 20.80 -10.22
C PHE A 124 3.54 22.18 -10.85
N MET A 125 4.57 22.60 -11.58
CA MET A 125 4.67 23.96 -12.13
C MET A 125 4.60 23.90 -13.65
N TYR A 126 3.59 24.56 -14.22
CA TYR A 126 3.30 24.57 -15.64
C TYR A 126 3.36 25.99 -16.18
N LYS A 127 3.67 26.12 -17.48
CA LYS A 127 3.58 27.39 -18.19
C LYS A 127 2.20 27.48 -18.84
N ALA A 128 1.37 28.41 -18.40
CA ALA A 128 0.06 28.65 -19.01
C ALA A 128 0.20 29.24 -20.42
N SER A 129 -0.86 29.13 -21.23
CA SER A 129 -0.94 29.75 -22.57
C SER A 129 -0.74 31.27 -22.55
N THR A 130 -1.11 31.92 -21.44
CA THR A 130 -0.92 33.36 -21.19
C THR A 130 0.54 33.72 -20.82
N GLY A 131 1.42 32.73 -20.68
CA GLY A 131 2.79 32.91 -20.18
C GLY A 131 2.91 32.98 -18.65
N ALA A 132 1.79 33.02 -17.93
CA ALA A 132 1.77 32.96 -16.47
C ALA A 132 2.18 31.58 -15.94
N LEU A 133 2.71 31.54 -14.72
CA LEU A 133 3.01 30.29 -14.03
C LEU A 133 1.71 29.72 -13.43
N ASP A 134 1.41 28.48 -13.77
CA ASP A 134 0.30 27.72 -13.21
C ASP A 134 0.83 26.62 -12.28
N VAL A 135 0.29 26.53 -11.07
CA VAL A 135 0.81 25.60 -10.04
C VAL A 135 -0.29 24.75 -9.46
N SER A 136 -0.15 23.43 -9.61
CA SER A 136 -0.99 22.42 -8.96
C SER A 136 -0.23 21.77 -7.79
N THR A 137 -0.92 21.37 -6.72
CA THR A 137 -0.29 20.84 -5.51
C THR A 137 -0.89 19.50 -5.09
N LEU A 138 -0.05 18.48 -4.93
CA LEU A 138 -0.41 17.22 -4.28
C LEU A 138 0.06 17.21 -2.82
N PHE A 139 -0.85 16.90 -1.91
CA PHE A 139 -0.54 16.58 -0.52
C PHE A 139 -0.59 15.07 -0.33
N ILE A 140 0.47 14.51 0.25
CA ILE A 140 0.54 13.09 0.62
C ILE A 140 0.57 13.03 2.14
N ALA A 141 -0.40 12.38 2.76
CA ALA A 141 -0.52 12.30 4.21
C ALA A 141 -0.42 10.86 4.73
N THR A 142 0.13 10.67 5.93
CA THR A 142 0.14 9.36 6.63
C THR A 142 -1.27 8.90 7.00
N TYR A 143 -2.16 9.84 7.31
CA TYR A 143 -3.58 9.60 7.57
C TYR A 143 -4.45 10.64 6.84
N ARG A 144 -5.61 10.23 6.31
CA ARG A 144 -6.57 11.15 5.70
C ARG A 144 -7.54 11.62 6.77
N ASP A 145 -7.36 12.84 7.27
CA ASP A 145 -8.41 13.52 8.01
C ASP A 145 -9.52 13.98 7.04
N ALA A 146 -10.78 13.86 7.43
CA ALA A 146 -11.92 14.29 6.61
C ALA A 146 -11.89 15.81 6.34
N ALA A 147 -11.22 16.57 7.22
CA ALA A 147 -11.07 18.02 7.13
C ALA A 147 -10.22 18.52 5.95
N TYR A 148 -9.42 17.66 5.29
CA TYR A 148 -8.60 18.09 4.16
C TYR A 148 -9.40 18.36 2.87
N GLY A 149 -10.70 18.09 2.83
CA GLY A 149 -11.52 18.22 1.61
C GLY A 149 -12.11 19.62 1.34
N SER A 150 -12.18 20.52 2.33
CA SER A 150 -13.07 21.68 2.26
C SER A 150 -12.44 23.04 1.92
N ASN A 151 -11.10 23.17 1.95
CA ASN A 151 -10.43 24.48 1.85
C ASN A 151 -9.49 24.65 0.65
N PHE A 152 -9.52 23.71 -0.29
CA PHE A 152 -8.63 23.73 -1.45
C PHE A 152 -9.35 24.26 -2.69
N PRO A 153 -8.71 25.12 -3.51
CA PRO A 153 -9.29 25.49 -4.79
C PRO A 153 -9.52 24.21 -5.61
N PRO A 154 -10.73 24.01 -6.16
CA PRO A 154 -11.02 22.84 -6.97
C PRO A 154 -10.03 22.77 -8.14
N ASN A 155 -9.55 21.56 -8.45
CA ASN A 155 -8.62 21.26 -9.56
C ASN A 155 -7.21 21.89 -9.48
N LYS A 156 -6.82 22.47 -8.34
CA LYS A 156 -5.42 22.92 -8.10
C LYS A 156 -4.75 22.22 -6.94
N SER A 157 -5.50 21.43 -6.18
CA SER A 157 -4.93 20.63 -5.12
C SER A 157 -5.67 19.34 -4.87
N MET A 158 -4.92 18.32 -4.49
CA MET A 158 -5.41 16.99 -4.17
C MET A 158 -4.71 16.50 -2.92
N CYS A 159 -5.42 15.81 -2.04
CA CYS A 159 -4.83 15.14 -0.87
C CYS A 159 -5.05 13.63 -0.98
N VAL A 160 -3.96 12.87 -0.89
CA VAL A 160 -3.93 11.42 -0.97
C VAL A 160 -3.18 10.83 0.22
N THR A 161 -3.48 9.58 0.53
CA THR A 161 -2.69 8.81 1.50
C THR A 161 -1.36 8.37 0.88
N VAL A 162 -0.36 8.05 1.69
CA VAL A 162 0.89 7.42 1.23
C VAL A 162 0.60 6.17 0.37
N LYS A 163 -0.42 5.38 0.74
CA LYS A 163 -0.83 4.19 -0.01
C LYS A 163 -1.31 4.55 -1.42
N GLN A 164 -2.18 5.54 -1.54
CA GLN A 164 -2.71 6.00 -2.83
C GLN A 164 -1.60 6.60 -3.70
N ALA A 165 -0.72 7.42 -3.12
CA ALA A 165 0.42 7.98 -3.84
C ALA A 165 1.34 6.88 -4.39
N ARG A 166 1.61 5.83 -3.62
CA ARG A 166 2.40 4.69 -4.08
C ARG A 166 1.73 3.95 -5.23
N LEU A 167 0.41 3.73 -5.19
CA LEU A 167 -0.31 3.10 -6.30
C LEU A 167 -0.17 3.92 -7.60
N LEU A 168 -0.32 5.24 -7.53
CA LEU A 168 -0.10 6.14 -8.67
C LEU A 168 1.36 6.09 -9.16
N ALA A 169 2.33 6.07 -8.24
CA ALA A 169 3.73 5.99 -8.60
C ALA A 169 4.11 4.67 -9.28
N MET A 170 3.54 3.55 -8.84
CA MET A 170 3.79 2.24 -9.44
C MET A 170 3.30 2.15 -10.89
N ASP A 171 2.14 2.74 -11.19
CA ASP A 171 1.63 2.83 -12.57
C ASP A 171 2.57 3.61 -13.50
N VAL A 172 3.24 4.66 -13.00
CA VAL A 172 4.31 5.33 -13.75
C VAL A 172 5.57 4.47 -13.81
N PHE A 173 5.92 3.80 -12.71
CA PHE A 173 7.12 2.97 -12.64
C PHE A 173 7.08 1.81 -13.63
N ASP A 174 5.92 1.17 -13.83
CA ASP A 174 5.75 0.09 -14.80
C ASP A 174 5.99 0.58 -16.24
N ARG A 175 5.53 1.79 -16.57
CA ARG A 175 5.85 2.43 -17.86
C ARG A 175 7.34 2.76 -17.97
N LEU A 176 7.96 3.28 -16.92
CA LEU A 176 9.41 3.54 -16.89
C LEU A 176 10.22 2.25 -17.05
N ALA A 177 9.84 1.17 -16.37
CA ALA A 177 10.47 -0.14 -16.45
C ALA A 177 10.34 -0.73 -17.87
N THR A 178 9.16 -0.61 -18.46
CA THR A 178 8.90 -1.00 -19.85
C THR A 178 9.74 -0.18 -20.84
N TYR A 179 9.80 1.13 -20.66
CA TYR A 179 10.62 2.03 -21.47
C TYR A 179 12.11 1.67 -21.38
N ALA A 180 12.62 1.50 -20.16
CA ALA A 180 14.04 1.19 -19.90
C ALA A 180 14.48 -0.13 -20.51
N LEU A 181 13.62 -1.15 -20.51
CA LEU A 181 13.93 -2.46 -21.09
C LEU A 181 14.00 -2.40 -22.63
N LYS A 182 13.25 -1.49 -23.26
CA LYS A 182 13.22 -1.28 -24.73
C LYS A 182 14.40 -0.47 -25.26
N LEU A 183 15.23 0.11 -24.39
CA LEU A 183 16.42 0.85 -24.80
C LEU A 183 17.46 -0.10 -25.45
N PRO A 184 18.36 0.41 -26.32
CA PRO A 184 19.39 -0.42 -26.97
C PRO A 184 20.29 -1.20 -26.00
N ASN A 185 20.53 -0.65 -24.81
CA ASN A 185 21.30 -1.27 -23.73
C ASN A 185 20.40 -1.77 -22.59
N SER A 186 19.20 -2.27 -22.92
CA SER A 186 18.14 -2.77 -22.02
C SER A 186 18.46 -2.70 -20.53
N LEU A 187 17.83 -1.76 -19.83
CA LEU A 187 18.03 -1.58 -18.39
C LEU A 187 16.87 -2.20 -17.62
N VAL A 188 17.19 -3.05 -16.65
CA VAL A 188 16.21 -3.65 -15.74
C VAL A 188 16.01 -2.73 -14.53
N LEU A 189 14.80 -2.19 -14.37
CA LEU A 189 14.47 -1.30 -13.25
C LEU A 189 13.69 -2.04 -12.17
N LEU A 190 14.33 -2.23 -11.01
CA LEU A 190 13.69 -2.72 -9.80
C LEU A 190 13.49 -1.58 -8.81
N THR A 191 12.34 -1.56 -8.16
CA THR A 191 12.13 -0.68 -7.00
C THR A 191 13.07 -1.08 -5.86
N PRO A 192 13.40 -0.19 -4.91
CA PRO A 192 14.32 -0.53 -3.81
C PRO A 192 13.95 -1.80 -3.04
N LEU A 193 12.66 -2.04 -2.81
CA LEU A 193 12.20 -3.26 -2.13
C LEU A 193 12.37 -4.50 -3.02
N ALA A 194 12.02 -4.40 -4.30
CA ALA A 194 12.19 -5.51 -5.24
C ALA A 194 13.67 -5.87 -5.43
N GLY A 195 14.54 -4.88 -5.62
CA GLY A 195 15.98 -5.08 -5.80
C GLY A 195 16.70 -5.62 -4.56
N SER A 196 16.05 -5.58 -3.39
CA SER A 196 16.58 -6.24 -2.18
C SER A 196 16.30 -7.75 -2.13
N ILE A 197 15.38 -8.24 -2.95
CA ILE A 197 14.92 -9.63 -2.97
C ILE A 197 15.34 -10.32 -4.27
N PHE A 198 15.26 -9.62 -5.40
CA PHE A 198 15.49 -10.16 -6.73
C PHE A 198 16.74 -9.56 -7.38
N SER A 199 17.52 -10.41 -8.06
CA SER A 199 18.59 -9.98 -8.95
C SER A 199 18.03 -9.55 -10.30
N THR A 200 18.61 -8.52 -10.91
CA THR A 200 18.28 -8.13 -12.29
C THR A 200 18.62 -9.22 -13.30
N ASP A 201 19.64 -10.03 -13.00
CA ASP A 201 20.14 -11.09 -13.89
C ASP A 201 19.17 -12.28 -13.98
N ASP A 202 18.34 -12.48 -12.94
CA ASP A 202 17.40 -13.60 -12.88
C ASP A 202 16.11 -13.34 -13.66
N ILE A 203 15.81 -12.09 -14.01
CA ILE A 203 14.52 -11.71 -14.62
C ILE A 203 14.28 -12.44 -15.94
N ALA A 204 15.28 -12.51 -16.83
CA ALA A 204 15.16 -13.20 -18.11
C ALA A 204 14.94 -14.72 -17.94
N LYS A 205 15.60 -15.31 -16.93
CA LYS A 205 15.47 -16.73 -16.61
C LYS A 205 14.09 -17.05 -16.03
N ILE A 206 13.62 -16.25 -15.09
CA ILE A 206 12.26 -16.37 -14.51
C ILE A 206 11.22 -16.29 -15.63
N ALA A 207 11.35 -15.31 -16.52
CA ALA A 207 10.45 -15.12 -17.67
C ALA A 207 10.39 -16.36 -18.58
N GLN A 208 11.56 -16.92 -18.90
CA GLN A 208 11.67 -18.14 -19.68
C GLN A 208 11.01 -19.34 -18.98
N ASP A 209 11.28 -19.53 -17.69
CA ASP A 209 10.80 -20.68 -16.91
C ASP A 209 9.27 -20.71 -16.79
N ILE A 210 8.63 -19.55 -16.70
CA ILE A 210 7.16 -19.43 -16.55
C ILE A 210 6.44 -19.14 -17.87
N GLY A 211 7.18 -18.98 -18.97
CA GLY A 211 6.63 -18.75 -20.30
C GLY A 211 5.95 -17.39 -20.49
N VAL A 212 6.49 -16.32 -19.87
CA VAL A 212 5.99 -14.94 -20.05
C VAL A 212 7.12 -14.00 -20.47
N THR A 213 6.81 -12.75 -20.78
CA THR A 213 7.83 -11.76 -21.16
C THR A 213 8.59 -11.22 -19.94
N PRO A 214 9.86 -10.81 -20.08
CA PRO A 214 10.60 -10.15 -18.99
C PRO A 214 9.92 -8.90 -18.43
N ILE A 215 9.16 -8.18 -19.27
CA ILE A 215 8.37 -7.01 -18.85
C ILE A 215 7.28 -7.44 -17.85
N GLN A 216 6.53 -8.52 -18.17
CA GLN A 216 5.49 -9.04 -17.27
C GLN A 216 6.06 -9.49 -15.93
N VAL A 217 7.24 -10.14 -15.94
CA VAL A 217 7.95 -10.51 -14.70
C VAL A 217 8.31 -9.27 -13.89
N LEU A 218 8.89 -8.27 -14.55
CA LEU A 218 9.37 -7.05 -13.90
C LEU A 218 8.22 -6.26 -13.26
N CYS A 219 7.12 -6.03 -13.98
CA CYS A 219 5.94 -5.36 -13.44
C CYS A 219 5.35 -6.15 -12.26
N ALA A 220 5.22 -7.48 -12.38
CA ALA A 220 4.68 -8.31 -11.31
C ALA A 220 5.53 -8.28 -10.04
N ILE A 221 6.86 -8.39 -10.16
CA ILE A 221 7.80 -8.32 -9.03
C ILE A 221 7.68 -6.96 -8.33
N ASN A 222 7.78 -5.88 -9.10
CA ASN A 222 7.77 -4.51 -8.57
C ASN A 222 6.44 -4.21 -7.86
N ASN A 223 5.31 -4.57 -8.46
CA ASN A 223 3.99 -4.38 -7.87
C ASN A 223 3.78 -5.22 -6.62
N SER A 224 4.27 -6.46 -6.60
CA SER A 224 4.14 -7.36 -5.44
C SER A 224 4.91 -6.83 -4.23
N CYS A 225 6.15 -6.36 -4.42
CA CYS A 225 7.00 -5.87 -3.34
C CYS A 225 6.53 -4.53 -2.73
N GLN A 226 5.86 -3.68 -3.49
CA GLN A 226 5.53 -2.31 -3.04
C GLN A 226 4.10 -2.14 -2.53
N SER A 227 3.14 -2.91 -3.05
CA SER A 227 1.71 -2.79 -2.70
C SER A 227 1.25 -3.75 -1.60
N GLY A 228 2.15 -4.57 -1.05
CA GLY A 228 1.79 -5.66 -0.14
C GLY A 228 0.93 -6.74 -0.83
N GLY A 229 1.12 -6.92 -2.15
CA GLY A 229 0.48 -7.97 -2.94
C GLY A 229 -1.01 -7.78 -3.24
N ARG A 230 -1.59 -6.58 -3.04
CA ARG A 230 -3.01 -6.33 -3.29
C ARG A 230 -3.24 -4.99 -3.97
N SER A 231 -2.96 -4.94 -5.26
CA SER A 231 -3.77 -4.25 -6.26
C SER A 231 -2.94 -4.26 -7.54
N LEU A 232 -3.43 -4.93 -8.58
CA LEU A 232 -3.40 -4.57 -9.99
C LEU A 232 -4.00 -5.75 -10.77
N SER A 233 -4.53 -5.46 -11.95
CA SER A 233 -5.24 -6.39 -12.87
C SER A 233 -4.43 -7.63 -13.27
N ASP A 234 -3.13 -7.65 -12.97
CA ASP A 234 -2.18 -8.74 -13.29
C ASP A 234 -2.07 -9.77 -12.16
N SER A 235 -3.06 -9.81 -11.25
CA SER A 235 -3.08 -10.70 -10.09
C SER A 235 -2.95 -12.19 -10.43
N ALA A 236 -3.33 -12.61 -11.64
CA ALA A 236 -3.17 -13.98 -12.11
C ALA A 236 -1.70 -14.32 -12.48
N GLU A 237 -0.99 -13.42 -13.17
CA GLU A 237 0.43 -13.55 -13.48
C GLU A 237 1.32 -13.37 -12.25
N ALA A 238 0.99 -12.41 -11.37
CA ALA A 238 1.67 -12.20 -10.10
C ALA A 238 1.53 -13.42 -9.16
N ALA A 239 0.39 -14.11 -9.17
CA ALA A 239 0.20 -15.36 -8.44
C ALA A 239 1.08 -16.51 -8.97
N LYS A 240 1.33 -16.58 -10.28
CA LYS A 240 2.24 -17.58 -10.88
C LYS A 240 3.69 -17.32 -10.52
N ILE A 241 4.14 -16.06 -10.57
CA ILE A 241 5.51 -15.65 -10.21
C ILE A 241 5.77 -15.84 -8.71
N SER A 242 4.83 -15.43 -7.87
CA SER A 242 4.91 -15.67 -6.42
C SER A 242 4.99 -17.16 -6.09
N CYS A 243 4.25 -18.03 -6.80
CA CYS A 243 4.29 -19.48 -6.59
C CYS A 243 5.56 -20.16 -7.14
N SER A 244 6.13 -19.72 -8.26
CA SER A 244 7.36 -20.32 -8.81
C SER A 244 8.59 -20.01 -7.96
N ASP A 245 8.69 -18.80 -7.43
CA ASP A 245 9.79 -18.41 -6.53
C ASP A 245 9.59 -18.94 -5.10
N LEU A 246 8.35 -19.13 -4.65
CA LEU A 246 8.07 -19.89 -3.43
C LEU A 246 8.62 -21.32 -3.55
N PHE A 247 8.42 -21.98 -4.71
CA PHE A 247 8.90 -23.35 -4.94
C PHE A 247 10.44 -23.45 -5.05
N ARG A 248 11.10 -22.47 -5.67
CA ARG A 248 12.58 -22.43 -5.77
C ARG A 248 13.25 -22.04 -4.46
N THR A 249 12.71 -21.07 -3.73
CA THR A 249 13.21 -20.65 -2.41
C THR A 249 13.05 -21.76 -1.37
N LEU A 250 12.00 -22.59 -1.50
CA LEU A 250 11.81 -23.82 -0.71
C LEU A 250 12.82 -24.92 -1.08
N GLN A 251 13.30 -24.99 -2.33
CA GLN A 251 14.33 -25.96 -2.74
C GLN A 251 15.76 -25.53 -2.37
N THR A 252 16.05 -24.24 -2.24
CA THR A 252 17.40 -23.72 -1.93
C THR A 252 17.63 -23.36 -0.46
N GLY A 253 16.65 -23.56 0.42
CA GLY A 253 16.85 -23.56 1.87
C GLY A 253 17.06 -22.19 2.54
N LEU A 254 16.60 -21.10 1.93
CA LEU A 254 16.75 -19.74 2.49
C LEU A 254 15.42 -18.98 2.52
N CYS A 255 14.60 -19.22 3.55
CA CYS A 255 13.82 -18.20 4.29
C CYS A 255 12.72 -18.87 5.15
N SER A 256 13.02 -19.11 6.42
CA SER A 256 12.05 -19.60 7.42
C SER A 256 11.11 -18.52 7.97
N HIS A 257 11.09 -17.31 7.41
CA HIS A 257 10.30 -16.18 7.94
C HIS A 257 9.11 -15.72 7.08
N PHE A 258 8.89 -16.29 5.89
CA PHE A 258 7.76 -15.90 5.03
C PHE A 258 6.55 -16.87 5.10
N ILE A 259 6.71 -18.02 5.79
CA ILE A 259 5.78 -19.15 5.73
C ILE A 259 4.46 -18.91 6.50
N SER A 260 4.38 -17.96 7.43
CA SER A 260 3.16 -17.81 8.25
C SER A 260 1.96 -17.19 7.52
N THR A 261 2.14 -16.54 6.37
CA THR A 261 1.04 -15.75 5.75
C THR A 261 0.42 -16.43 4.52
N VAL A 262 1.13 -17.35 3.86
CA VAL A 262 0.64 -17.97 2.60
C VAL A 262 -0.16 -19.25 2.85
N HIS A 263 0.09 -19.98 3.95
CA HIS A 263 -0.59 -21.25 4.22
C HIS A 263 -2.08 -21.12 4.62
N ALA A 264 -2.58 -19.89 4.84
CA ALA A 264 -3.98 -19.66 5.19
C ALA A 264 -4.91 -19.48 3.98
N VAL A 265 -4.39 -19.34 2.75
CA VAL A 265 -5.22 -19.05 1.56
C VAL A 265 -5.49 -20.28 0.69
N SER A 266 -4.80 -21.41 0.88
CA SER A 266 -5.04 -22.63 0.08
C SER A 266 -5.98 -23.66 0.75
N LYS A 267 -6.67 -23.27 1.84
CA LYS A 267 -7.64 -24.14 2.54
C LYS A 267 -8.95 -23.43 2.90
N GLN A 268 -9.41 -22.50 2.06
CA GLN A 268 -10.81 -22.06 2.01
C GLN A 268 -11.25 -21.89 0.58
#